data_AF-A0A2W2DJJ7-F1
#
_entry.id   AF-A0A2W2DJJ7-F1
#
_cell.length_a   1.000
_cell.length_b   1.000
_cell.length_c   1.000
_cell.angle_alpha   90.00
_cell.angle_beta   90.00
_cell.angle_gamma   90.00
#
_symmetry.space_group_name_H-M   'P 1'
#
loop_
_entity.id
_entity.type
_entity.pdbx_description
1 polymer ?
#
loop_
_entity_poly.entity_id
_entity_poly.type
_entity_poly.pdbx_seq_one_letter_code
_entity_poly.pdbx_strand_id
1 'polypeptide(L)'
;MLVVVMDTTEQVTTARRLQQAADERRHILRRYQSLMRVSVDIIWVADPHGGMIEPSPAWERVTGQSWAESRGNGWLDALHPDDIPAIIES
;
A
#
# COMPACT_ATOMS: atom_id res chain seq x y z
N MET A 1 45.82 -3.21 35.80
CA MET A 1 44.50 -3.53 35.23
C MET A 1 44.35 -2.71 33.96
N LEU A 2 44.48 -3.34 32.79
CA LEU A 2 44.31 -2.67 31.50
C LEU A 2 42.81 -2.62 31.20
N VAL A 3 42.26 -1.42 31.05
CA VAL A 3 40.88 -1.22 30.57
C VAL A 3 40.98 -0.87 29.09
N VAL A 4 40.47 -1.75 28.24
CA VAL A 4 40.28 -1.47 26.81
C VAL A 4 38.92 -0.82 26.66
N VAL A 5 38.89 0.45 26.28
CA VAL A 5 37.66 1.15 25.87
C VAL A 5 37.53 0.94 24.37
N MET A 6 36.64 0.04 23.95
CA MET A 6 36.19 0.01 22.56
C MET A 6 35.25 1.20 22.34
N ASP A 7 35.50 2.00 21.31
CA ASP A 7 34.61 3.08 20.89
C ASP A 7 33.31 2.47 20.32
N THR A 8 32.27 2.37 21.16
CA THR A 8 30.94 1.86 20.78
C THR A 8 30.04 2.90 20.12
N THR A 9 30.57 4.08 19.76
CA THR A 9 29.74 5.21 19.31
C THR A 9 29.18 4.97 17.90
N GLU A 10 29.93 4.31 17.02
CA GLU A 10 29.47 3.98 15.65
C GLU A 10 28.37 2.91 15.62
N GLN A 11 28.44 1.92 16.51
CA GLN A 11 27.55 0.76 16.45
C GLN A 11 26.14 1.10 16.95
N VAL A 12 26.03 1.92 18.00
CA VAL A 12 24.74 2.33 18.58
C VAL A 12 24.06 3.40 17.72
N THR A 13 24.82 4.28 17.07
CA THR A 13 24.27 5.34 16.23
C THR A 13 23.65 4.81 14.94
N THR A 14 24.29 3.83 14.30
CA THR A 14 23.76 3.18 13.10
C THR A 14 22.44 2.46 13.39
N ALA A 15 22.39 1.68 14.47
CA ALA A 15 21.18 0.98 14.90
C ALA A 15 20.03 1.96 15.23
N ARG A 16 20.31 3.06 15.93
CA ARG A 16 19.31 4.09 16.25
C ARG A 16 18.73 4.76 15.00
N ARG A 17 19.56 5.07 14.00
CA ARG A 17 19.11 5.69 12.75
C ARG A 17 18.17 4.78 11.95
N LEU A 18 18.52 3.50 11.85
CA LEU A 18 17.66 2.49 11.23
C LEU A 18 16.31 2.38 11.94
N GLN A 19 16.33 2.38 13.28
CA GLN A 19 15.11 2.27 14.07
C GLN A 19 14.23 3.52 13.97
N GLN A 20 14.81 4.72 14.02
CA GLN A 20 14.08 5.97 13.81
C GLN A 20 13.42 6.02 12.42
N ALA A 21 14.14 5.65 11.36
CA ALA A 21 13.60 5.62 10.01
C ALA A 21 12.43 4.62 9.88
N ALA A 22 12.53 3.45 10.54
CA ALA A 22 11.45 2.46 10.56
C ALA A 22 10.20 2.96 11.30
N ASP A 23 10.39 3.64 12.43
CA ASP A 23 9.28 4.17 13.23
C ASP A 23 8.60 5.36 12.55
N GLU A 24 9.37 6.22 11.89
CA GLU A 24 8.86 7.31 11.06
C GLU A 24 8.05 6.77 9.89
N ARG A 25 8.57 5.76 9.17
CA ARG A 25 7.83 5.08 8.10
C ARG A 25 6.53 4.47 8.59
N ARG A 26 6.53 3.79 9.75
CA ARG A 26 5.30 3.24 10.36
C ARG A 26 4.32 4.33 10.75
N HIS A 27 4.79 5.48 11.26
CA HIS A 27 3.93 6.60 11.61
C HIS A 27 3.23 7.18 10.37
N ILE A 28 3.98 7.41 9.30
CA ILE A 28 3.45 7.90 8.02
C ILE A 28 2.43 6.91 7.44
N LEU A 29 2.76 5.60 7.40
CA LEU A 29 1.85 4.59 6.87
C LEU A 29 0.54 4.50 7.66
N ARG A 30 0.59 4.54 9.00
CA ARG A 30 -0.62 4.53 9.83
C ARG A 30 -1.48 5.77 9.60
N ARG A 31 -0.86 6.93 9.46
CA ARG A 31 -1.57 8.18 9.18
C ARG A 31 -2.22 8.16 7.79
N TYR A 32 -1.49 7.67 6.79
CA TYR A 32 -2.00 7.45 5.43
C TYR A 32 -3.19 6.49 5.42
N GLN A 33 -3.07 5.33 6.07
CA GLN A 33 -4.17 4.36 6.22
C GLN A 33 -5.39 4.96 6.92
N SER A 34 -5.19 5.81 7.93
CA SER A 34 -6.28 6.47 8.65
C SER A 34 -6.99 7.51 7.80
N LEU A 35 -6.25 8.30 7.01
CA LEU A 35 -6.82 9.28 6.07
C LEU A 35 -7.58 8.58 4.94
N MET A 36 -7.00 7.52 4.38
CA MET A 36 -7.65 6.68 3.36
C MET A 36 -8.96 6.05 3.83
N ARG A 37 -9.09 5.75 5.13
CA ARG A 37 -10.33 5.18 5.66
C ARG A 37 -11.47 6.20 5.70
N VAL A 38 -11.16 7.50 5.65
CA VAL A 38 -12.13 8.60 5.72
C VAL A 38 -12.47 9.15 4.33
N SER A 39 -11.58 9.05 3.33
CA SER A 39 -11.90 9.41 1.96
C SER A 39 -12.71 8.31 1.26
N VAL A 40 -13.64 8.72 0.39
CA VAL A 40 -14.51 7.82 -0.41
C VAL A 40 -13.73 7.19 -1.58
N ASP A 41 -12.43 7.48 -1.69
CA ASP A 41 -11.61 7.03 -2.80
C ASP A 41 -11.38 5.53 -2.74
N ILE A 42 -11.79 4.84 -3.81
CA ILE A 42 -11.46 3.44 -4.00
C ILE A 42 -10.05 3.39 -4.57
N ILE A 43 -9.09 2.89 -3.78
CA ILE A 43 -7.72 2.67 -4.23
C ILE A 43 -7.53 1.17 -4.49
N TRP A 44 -6.97 0.84 -5.65
CA TRP A 44 -6.55 -0.51 -6.01
C TRP A 44 -5.18 -0.48 -6.68
N VAL A 45 -4.52 -1.64 -6.70
CA VAL A 45 -3.23 -1.83 -7.38
C VAL A 45 -3.48 -2.70 -8.61
N ALA A 46 -3.04 -2.21 -9.77
CA ALA A 46 -3.12 -2.93 -11.03
C ALA A 46 -1.74 -3.24 -11.61
N ASP A 47 -1.64 -4.29 -12.41
CA ASP A 47 -0.49 -4.60 -13.24
C ASP A 47 -0.37 -3.63 -14.44
N PRO A 48 0.72 -3.69 -15.23
CA PRO A 48 0.87 -2.84 -16.42
C PRO A 48 -0.20 -3.03 -17.52
N HIS A 49 -1.04 -4.06 -17.42
CA HIS A 49 -2.16 -4.33 -18.32
C HIS A 49 -3.51 -3.90 -17.71
N GLY A 50 -3.52 -3.25 -16.55
CA GLY A 50 -4.74 -2.79 -15.87
C GLY A 50 -5.42 -3.85 -15.01
N GLY A 51 -4.83 -5.04 -14.86
CA GLY A 51 -5.40 -6.13 -14.07
C GLY A 51 -5.17 -5.93 -12.57
N MET A 52 -6.21 -6.06 -11.73
CA MET A 52 -6.07 -5.91 -10.27
C MET A 52 -5.21 -7.03 -9.67
N ILE A 53 -4.11 -6.66 -9.00
CA ILE A 53 -3.12 -7.61 -8.45
C ILE A 53 -3.13 -7.73 -6.93
N GLU A 54 -3.79 -6.81 -6.22
CA GLU A 54 -3.94 -6.85 -4.76
C GLU A 54 -5.40 -6.69 -4.33
N PRO A 55 -5.83 -7.36 -3.24
CA PRO A 55 -7.16 -7.15 -2.68
C PRO A 55 -7.38 -5.70 -2.24
N SER A 56 -8.52 -5.11 -2.61
CA SER A 56 -8.95 -3.80 -2.12
C SER A 56 -10.21 -3.91 -1.27
N PRO A 57 -10.10 -3.78 0.08
CA PRO A 57 -11.28 -3.78 0.95
C PRO A 57 -12.25 -2.62 0.70
N ALA A 58 -11.77 -1.53 0.07
CA ALA A 58 -12.63 -0.44 -0.37
C ALA A 58 -13.45 -0.84 -1.60
N TRP A 59 -12.84 -1.54 -2.56
CA TRP A 59 -13.52 -2.07 -3.73
C TRP A 59 -14.64 -3.03 -3.32
N GLU A 60 -14.32 -4.07 -2.56
CA GLU A 60 -15.30 -5.07 -2.10
C GLU A 60 -16.46 -4.43 -1.32
N ARG A 61 -16.18 -3.42 -0.48
CA ARG A 61 -17.22 -2.70 0.25
C ARG A 61 -18.15 -1.88 -0.64
N VAL A 62 -17.64 -1.32 -1.74
CA VAL A 62 -18.41 -0.41 -2.61
C VAL A 62 -19.10 -1.16 -3.75
N THR A 63 -18.40 -2.09 -4.40
CA THR A 63 -18.91 -2.85 -5.55
C THR A 63 -19.58 -4.16 -5.15
N GLY A 64 -19.28 -4.68 -3.95
CA GLY A 64 -19.72 -6.00 -3.50
C GLY A 64 -18.93 -7.17 -4.09
N GLN A 65 -17.99 -6.91 -5.02
CA GLN A 65 -17.16 -7.96 -5.60
C GLN A 65 -16.11 -8.45 -4.61
N SER A 66 -16.09 -9.76 -4.39
CA SER A 66 -15.02 -10.42 -3.66
C SER A 66 -13.70 -10.33 -4.43
N TRP A 67 -12.58 -10.52 -3.73
CA TRP A 67 -11.25 -10.58 -4.37
C TRP A 67 -11.18 -11.63 -5.51
N ALA A 68 -11.88 -12.75 -5.36
CA ALA A 68 -11.87 -13.79 -6.38
C ALA A 68 -12.55 -13.34 -7.68
N GLU A 69 -13.53 -12.44 -7.59
CA GLU A 69 -14.25 -11.88 -8.72
C GLU A 69 -13.51 -10.68 -9.32
N SER A 70 -12.91 -9.82 -8.49
CA SER A 70 -12.29 -8.58 -8.97
C SER A 70 -10.85 -8.74 -9.49
N ARG A 71 -10.16 -9.84 -9.15
CA ARG A 71 -8.75 -10.08 -9.54
C ARG A 71 -8.57 -10.12 -11.07
N GLY A 72 -7.44 -9.62 -11.56
CA GLY A 72 -7.16 -9.56 -12.99
C GLY A 72 -8.10 -8.56 -13.63
N ASN A 73 -8.87 -8.96 -14.64
CA ASN A 73 -9.78 -8.05 -15.35
C ASN A 73 -11.23 -8.09 -14.82
N GLY A 74 -11.55 -8.91 -13.82
CA GLY A 74 -12.94 -9.06 -13.35
C GLY A 74 -13.52 -7.84 -12.63
N TRP A 75 -12.68 -6.87 -12.26
CA TRP A 75 -13.14 -5.56 -11.78
C TRP A 75 -13.88 -4.76 -12.87
N LEU A 76 -13.64 -5.03 -14.15
CA LEU A 76 -14.36 -4.39 -15.26
C LEU A 76 -15.86 -4.71 -15.21
N ASP A 77 -16.25 -5.86 -14.63
CA ASP A 77 -17.65 -6.27 -14.52
C ASP A 77 -18.47 -5.38 -13.57
N ALA A 78 -17.80 -4.62 -12.69
CA ALA A 78 -18.46 -3.64 -11.82
C ALA A 78 -18.58 -2.25 -12.47
N LEU A 79 -17.96 -2.02 -13.63
CA LEU A 79 -18.06 -0.75 -14.36
C LEU A 79 -19.25 -0.74 -15.31
N HIS A 80 -19.78 0.45 -15.59
CA HIS A 80 -20.79 0.61 -16.63
C HIS A 80 -20.17 0.31 -18.01
N PRO A 81 -20.84 -0.42 -18.92
CA PRO A 81 -20.28 -0.78 -20.23
C PRO A 81 -19.78 0.40 -21.06
N ASP A 82 -20.39 1.57 -20.89
CA ASP A 82 -20.02 2.80 -21.60
C ASP A 82 -18.68 3.39 -21.13
N ASP A 83 -18.21 3.02 -19.93
CA ASP A 83 -16.97 3.54 -19.34
C ASP A 83 -15.74 2.68 -19.69
N ILE A 84 -15.96 1.43 -20.10
CA ILE A 84 -14.88 0.46 -20.41
C ILE A 84 -14.00 0.90 -21.60
N PRO A 85 -14.55 1.42 -22.73
CA PRO A 85 -13.72 1.81 -23.88
C PRO A 85 -12.71 2.91 -23.54
N ALA A 86 -13.06 3.85 -22.67
CA ALA A 86 -12.19 4.96 -22.28
C ALA A 86 -11.00 4.52 -21.39
N ILE A 87 -11.07 3.33 -20.80
CA ILE A 87 -10.12 2.83 -19.79
C ILE A 87 -9.07 1.90 -20.42
N ILE A 88 -9.41 1.19 -21.50
CA ILE A 88 -8.54 0.19 -22.14
C ILE A 88 -7.56 0.83 -23.15
N GLU A 89 -7.80 2.07 -23.59
CA GLU A 89 -6.97 2.75 -24.60
C GLU A 89 -5.80 3.61 -24.05
N SER A 90 -5.55 3.65 -22.73
CA SER A 90 -4.44 4.41 -22.12
C SER A 90 -3.27 3.53 -21.71
#